data_AF-A0AAE0VU33-F1
#
_entry.id   AF-A0AAE0VU33-F1
#
_cell.length_a   1.000
_cell.length_b   1.000
_cell.length_c   1.000
_cell.angle_alpha   90.00
_cell.angle_beta   90.00
_cell.angle_gamma   90.00
#
_symmetry.space_group_name_H-M   'P 1'
#
loop_
_entity.id
_entity.type
_entity.pdbx_description
1 polymer ?
#
loop_
_entity_poly.entity_id
_entity_poly.type
_entity_poly.pdbx_seq_one_letter_code
_entity_poly.pdbx_strand_id
1 'polypeptide(L)'
;MERPLEKHLDETFKIPGVSGVLCADENGLCLGAKGVAKKEAAGHITSIALSAAKLIPNSNTNPVICIEGETGSVLIKKEENIVMAVYKSQA
;
A
#
# COMPACT_ATOMS: atom_id res chain seq x y z
N MET A 1 -14.64 15.33 1.13
CA MET A 1 -13.35 15.97 1.50
C MET A 1 -12.17 15.08 1.10
N GLU A 2 -12.37 14.06 0.26
CA GLU A 2 -11.33 13.11 -0.17
C GLU A 2 -10.70 13.41 -1.55
N ARG A 3 -11.18 14.43 -2.25
CA ARG A 3 -10.76 14.75 -3.64
C ARG A 3 -9.23 14.77 -3.86
N PRO A 4 -8.41 15.31 -2.94
CA PRO A 4 -6.96 15.25 -3.11
C PRO A 4 -6.44 13.81 -3.08
N LEU A 5 -6.86 12.98 -2.13
CA LEU A 5 -6.42 11.59 -2.03
C LEU A 5 -6.85 10.77 -3.25
N GLU A 6 -8.12 10.89 -3.67
CA GLU A 6 -8.62 10.20 -4.85
C GLU A 6 -7.82 10.55 -6.10
N LYS A 7 -7.49 11.84 -6.28
CA LYS A 7 -6.66 12.31 -7.39
C LYS A 7 -5.27 11.65 -7.37
N HIS A 8 -4.60 11.58 -6.22
CA HIS A 8 -3.28 10.93 -6.12
C HIS A 8 -3.36 9.41 -6.37
N LEU A 9 -4.44 8.75 -5.94
CA LEU A 9 -4.67 7.34 -6.24
C LEU A 9 -4.86 7.12 -7.75
N ASP A 10 -5.62 7.99 -8.43
CA ASP A 10 -5.81 7.94 -9.87
C ASP A 10 -4.51 8.22 -10.64
N GLU A 11 -3.70 9.18 -10.18
CA GLU A 11 -2.39 9.48 -10.77
C GLU A 11 -1.41 8.30 -10.60
N THR A 12 -1.37 7.69 -9.42
CA THR A 12 -0.53 6.52 -9.16
C THR A 12 -0.96 5.32 -10.00
N PHE A 13 -2.27 5.09 -10.15
CA PHE A 13 -2.80 3.99 -10.95
C PHE A 13 -2.52 4.15 -12.46
N LYS A 14 -2.29 5.38 -12.94
CA LYS A 14 -1.90 5.64 -14.35
C LYS A 14 -0.43 5.35 -14.65
N ILE A 15 0.40 5.07 -13.64
CA ILE A 15 1.81 4.72 -13.85
C ILE A 15 1.89 3.37 -14.58
N PRO A 16 2.63 3.27 -15.71
CA PRO A 16 2.80 2.01 -16.41
C PRO A 16 3.33 0.89 -15.50
N GLY A 17 2.71 -0.29 -15.60
CA GLY A 17 3.04 -1.45 -14.77
C GLY A 17 2.36 -1.48 -13.40
N VAL A 18 1.65 -0.43 -12.99
CA VAL A 18 0.78 -0.45 -11.80
C VAL A 18 -0.58 -1.02 -12.18
N SER A 19 -0.98 -2.11 -11.52
CA SER A 19 -2.27 -2.77 -11.73
C SER A 19 -3.27 -2.50 -10.61
N GLY A 20 -2.83 -1.92 -9.49
CA GLY A 20 -3.71 -1.53 -8.40
C GLY A 20 -2.99 -0.72 -7.33
N VAL A 21 -3.76 0.05 -6.58
CA VAL A 21 -3.27 0.87 -5.47
C VAL A 21 -4.28 0.81 -4.34
N LEU A 22 -3.81 0.68 -3.10
CA LEU A 22 -4.63 0.77 -1.90
C LEU A 22 -3.97 1.68 -0.88
N CYS A 23 -4.78 2.50 -0.22
CA CYS A 23 -4.39 3.35 0.88
C CYS A 23 -5.28 3.04 2.10
N ALA A 24 -4.66 2.86 3.25
CA ALA A 24 -5.31 2.57 4.52
C ALA A 24 -4.75 3.46 5.63
N ASP A 25 -5.50 3.63 6.70
CA ASP A 25 -5.00 4.24 7.93
C ASP A 25 -4.22 3.24 8.80
N GLU A 26 -3.67 3.73 9.91
CA GLU A 26 -2.93 2.94 10.90
C GLU A 26 -3.76 1.85 11.60
N ASN A 27 -5.09 1.96 11.57
CA ASN A 27 -6.02 0.96 12.13
C ASN A 27 -6.42 -0.10 11.09
N GLY A 28 -5.97 0.05 9.84
CA GLY A 28 -6.30 -0.87 8.75
C GLY A 28 -7.63 -0.58 8.07
N LEU A 29 -8.21 0.61 8.26
CA LEU A 29 -9.41 1.03 7.53
C LEU A 29 -9.02 1.54 6.14
N CYS A 30 -9.70 1.04 5.12
CA CYS A 30 -9.46 1.45 3.74
C CYS A 30 -9.89 2.92 3.51
N LEU A 31 -8.94 3.76 3.12
CA LEU A 31 -9.17 5.15 2.73
C LEU A 31 -9.45 5.28 1.22
N GLY A 32 -8.91 4.38 0.42
CA GLY A 32 -9.19 4.33 -1.02
C GLY A 32 -8.46 3.17 -1.71
N ALA A 33 -9.06 2.67 -2.80
CA ALA A 33 -8.48 1.61 -3.60
C ALA A 33 -8.83 1.77 -5.10
N LYS A 34 -7.92 1.34 -5.97
CA LYS A 34 -8.05 1.36 -7.44
C LYS A 34 -7.50 0.07 -8.05
N GLY A 35 -8.00 -0.28 -9.24
CA GLY A 35 -7.54 -1.44 -10.01
C GLY A 35 -7.81 -2.77 -9.31
N VAL A 36 -6.83 -3.67 -9.32
CA VAL A 36 -6.94 -5.01 -8.71
C VAL A 36 -6.92 -5.00 -7.18
N ALA A 37 -6.60 -3.86 -6.56
CA ALA A 37 -6.47 -3.74 -5.12
C ALA A 37 -7.86 -3.79 -4.44
N LYS A 38 -8.04 -4.75 -3.54
CA LYS A 38 -9.31 -5.00 -2.83
C LYS A 38 -9.33 -4.28 -1.50
N LYS A 39 -10.42 -3.56 -1.20
CA LYS A 39 -10.56 -2.77 0.04
C LYS A 39 -10.42 -3.63 1.30
N GLU A 40 -10.84 -4.89 1.21
CA GLU A 40 -10.79 -5.89 2.27
C GLU A 40 -9.35 -6.25 2.66
N ALA A 41 -8.37 -5.99 1.78
CA ALA A 41 -6.96 -6.23 2.06
C ALA A 41 -6.33 -5.18 2.98
N ALA A 42 -7.00 -4.04 3.25
CA ALA A 42 -6.44 -2.93 4.02
C ALA A 42 -5.91 -3.37 5.40
N GLY A 43 -6.70 -4.13 6.16
CA GLY A 43 -6.28 -4.65 7.47
C GLY A 43 -5.05 -5.55 7.40
N HIS A 44 -4.97 -6.42 6.38
CA HIS A 44 -3.82 -7.30 6.17
C HIS A 44 -2.56 -6.51 5.81
N ILE A 45 -2.67 -5.56 4.89
CA ILE A 45 -1.58 -4.70 4.43
C ILE A 45 -1.02 -3.87 5.60
N THR A 46 -1.90 -3.24 6.40
CA THR A 46 -1.50 -2.48 7.58
C THR A 46 -0.82 -3.37 8.62
N SER A 47 -1.37 -4.56 8.90
CA SER A 47 -0.77 -5.52 9.84
C SER A 47 0.64 -5.96 9.43
N ILE A 48 0.86 -6.21 8.13
CA ILE A 48 2.18 -6.54 7.58
C ILE A 48 3.15 -5.39 7.79
N ALA A 49 2.76 -4.16 7.46
CA ALA A 49 3.61 -2.98 7.62
C ALA A 49 3.99 -2.73 9.08
N LEU A 50 3.03 -2.82 10.01
CA LEU A 50 3.26 -2.68 11.44
C LEU A 50 4.15 -3.79 12.01
N SER A 51 4.01 -5.01 11.50
CA SER A 51 4.87 -6.13 11.91
C SER A 51 6.30 -5.96 11.40
N ALA A 52 6.47 -5.52 10.15
CA ALA A 52 7.79 -5.25 9.57
C ALA A 52 8.52 -4.12 10.29
N ALA A 53 7.81 -3.06 10.72
CA ALA A 53 8.40 -1.97 11.49
C ALA A 53 9.05 -2.44 12.81
N LYS A 54 8.53 -3.51 13.43
CA LYS A 54 9.08 -4.09 14.67
C LYS A 54 10.41 -4.81 14.46
N LEU A 55 10.76 -5.17 13.22
CA LEU A 55 12.03 -5.86 12.92
C LEU A 55 13.24 -4.93 13.02
N ILE A 56 13.03 -3.61 12.94
CA ILE A 56 14.09 -2.60 13.02
C ILE A 56 13.77 -1.64 14.16
N PRO A 57 13.92 -2.08 15.43
CA PRO A 57 13.61 -1.25 16.58
C PRO A 57 14.47 0.02 16.59
N ASN A 58 13.89 1.16 16.97
CA ASN A 58 14.52 2.48 17.01
C ASN A 58 14.92 3.09 15.66
N SER A 59 14.40 2.55 14.55
CA SER A 59 14.52 3.18 13.24
C SER A 59 13.58 4.38 13.12
N ASN A 60 14.11 5.51 12.65
CA ASN A 60 13.30 6.68 12.27
C ASN A 60 12.53 6.47 10.96
N THR A 61 12.74 5.34 10.28
CA THR A 61 12.16 5.04 8.96
C THR A 61 11.44 3.70 8.95
N ASN A 62 10.26 3.64 8.33
CA ASN A 62 9.55 2.38 8.09
C ASN A 62 10.15 1.66 6.87
N PRO A 63 10.29 0.32 6.91
CA PRO A 63 10.79 -0.45 5.77
C PRO A 63 9.76 -0.46 4.61
N VAL A 64 10.26 -0.70 3.41
CA VAL A 64 9.43 -1.10 2.26
C VAL A 64 9.35 -2.61 2.23
N ILE A 65 8.14 -3.16 2.22
CA ILE A 65 7.89 -4.59 2.11
C ILE A 65 7.56 -4.93 0.66
N CYS A 66 8.27 -5.88 0.07
CA CYS A 66 7.97 -6.43 -1.25
C CYS A 66 7.44 -7.85 -1.08
N ILE A 67 6.23 -8.12 -1.57
CA ILE A 67 5.66 -9.46 -1.66
C ILE A 67 5.65 -9.83 -3.13
N GLU A 68 6.43 -10.85 -3.51
CA GLU A 68 6.54 -11.31 -4.89
C GLU A 68 5.74 -12.59 -5.09
N GLY A 69 5.02 -12.66 -6.20
CA GLY A 69 4.30 -13.85 -6.65
C GLY A 69 4.44 -14.03 -8.15
N GLU A 70 3.84 -15.10 -8.67
CA GLU A 70 3.94 -15.46 -10.09
C GLU A 70 3.36 -14.38 -11.02
N THR A 71 2.34 -13.64 -10.58
CA THR A 71 1.63 -12.66 -11.41
C THR A 71 2.13 -11.22 -11.26
N GLY A 72 3.08 -10.98 -10.35
CA GLY A 72 3.52 -9.63 -10.03
C GLY A 72 4.03 -9.47 -8.60
N SER A 73 4.12 -8.23 -8.16
CA SER A 73 4.60 -7.88 -6.82
C SER A 73 3.69 -6.86 -6.14
N VAL A 74 3.60 -6.92 -4.82
CA VAL A 74 2.94 -5.91 -3.98
C VAL A 74 3.99 -5.21 -3.13
N LEU A 75 4.13 -3.91 -3.33
CA LEU A 75 4.98 -3.04 -2.52
C LEU A 75 4.14 -2.39 -1.43
N ILE A 76 4.50 -2.56 -0.17
CA ILE A 76 3.80 -1.98 0.98
C ILE A 76 4.76 -1.05 1.71
N LYS A 77 4.30 0.15 2.06
CA LYS A 77 5.05 1.08 2.91
C LYS A 77 4.10 1.82 3.85
N LYS A 78 4.53 1.97 5.10
CA LYS A 78 3.92 2.89 6.07
C LYS A 78 4.66 4.21 6.06
N GLU A 79 3.92 5.32 6.02
CA GLU A 79 4.43 6.67 6.22
C GLU A 79 3.50 7.37 7.20
N GLU A 80 4.05 7.83 8.33
CA GLU A 80 3.26 8.36 9.45
C GLU A 80 2.06 7.46 9.80
N ASN A 81 0.83 7.93 9.63
CA ASN A 81 -0.40 7.21 9.99
C ASN A 81 -1.09 6.57 8.77
N ILE A 82 -0.40 6.50 7.63
CA ILE A 82 -0.91 5.98 6.37
C ILE A 82 -0.10 4.76 5.95
N VAL A 83 -0.79 3.74 5.47
CA VAL A 83 -0.19 2.58 4.82
C VAL A 83 -0.64 2.53 3.37
N MET A 84 0.32 2.44 2.46
CA MET A 84 0.06 2.35 1.03
C MET A 84 0.57 1.02 0.49
N ALA A 85 -0.23 0.40 -0.37
CA ALA A 85 0.14 -0.73 -1.18
C ALA A 85 0.05 -0.40 -2.68
N VAL A 86 1.08 -0.77 -3.44
CA VAL A 86 1.13 -0.65 -4.89
C VAL A 86 1.31 -2.04 -5.49
N TYR A 87 0.34 -2.45 -6.29
CA TYR A 87 0.34 -3.71 -7.01
C TYR A 87 0.96 -3.47 -8.38
N LYS A 88 2.02 -4.19 -8.69
CA LYS A 88 2.70 -4.14 -9.98
C LYS A 88 2.53 -5.48 -10.69
N SER A 89 2.13 -5.44 -11.94
CA SER A 89 2.16 -6.64 -12.80
C SER A 89 3.59 -6.92 -13.24
N GLN A 90 3.94 -8.20 -13.44
CA GLN A 90 5.12 -8.52 -14.25
C GLN A 90 4.85 -8.07 -15.70
N ALA A 91 5.89 -7.49 -16.32
CA ALA A 91 5.85 -7.03 -17.71
C ALA A 91 5.86 -8.21 -18.69
#